data_AF-A0A2M7KW12-F1
#
_entry.id   AF-A0A2M7KW12-F1
#
_cell.length_a   1.000
_cell.length_b   1.000
_cell.length_c   1.000
_cell.angle_alpha   90.00
_cell.angle_beta   90.00
_cell.angle_gamma   90.00
#
_symmetry.space_group_name_H-M   'P 1'
#
loop_
_entity.id
_entity.type
_entity.pdbx_description
1 polymer ?
#
loop_
_entity_poly.entity_id
_entity_poly.type
_entity_poly.pdbx_seq_one_letter_code
_entity_poly.pdbx_strand_id
1 'polypeptide(L)'
;MRSPTSILAIVPSKSEKMIARCGGIVPLRPACLVDPGRVSLPGGWCAILICKAVALQGGCRSGSSGAAMCEFCTRHGDGKKWYLRADAYSHELAQDLQRRKYTEHFVRDFGAIMRTNLAALEQFARAPRPLRHLLRSLASNYMKSRHFGQVVPLQDFAAIMPFVNSVVRLPCLCRDFLRKEAGGYCLAFSLGPNDGFMAEVVDESFWQGIDAAGLQRVEIAEALRLLAQFDDEGLVHTLWTAGPPLTVCVCNCRLGDCLAMRVTLDLKTRAFFRGEYAAELRDELCTGCGLCVERCQFGAVHTVDDTGRVCLDPERCYGCGLCAAACPTNAVRLRDRNEVPAAASLW
;
A
#
# COMPACT_ATOMS: atom_id res chain seq x y z
N MET A 1 49.82 27.33 9.66
CA MET A 1 50.05 26.11 8.85
C MET A 1 49.06 25.06 9.37
N ARG A 2 48.13 24.43 8.65
CA ARG A 2 47.69 24.40 7.25
C ARG A 2 46.25 23.83 7.30
N SER A 3 45.30 24.43 6.60
CA SER A 3 44.20 23.67 5.93
C SER A 3 44.81 22.96 4.69
N PRO A 4 44.13 22.13 3.86
CA PRO A 4 42.68 21.94 3.61
C PRO A 4 42.30 20.43 3.51
N THR A 5 41.11 19.99 3.09
CA THR A 5 40.74 19.82 1.66
C THR A 5 39.25 19.51 1.55
N SER A 6 38.51 20.39 0.86
CA SER A 6 37.15 20.21 0.38
C SER A 6 37.17 19.44 -0.94
N ILE A 7 36.37 18.38 -1.09
CA ILE A 7 36.18 17.72 -2.38
C ILE A 7 35.00 18.38 -3.11
N LEU A 8 35.35 19.17 -4.12
CA LEU A 8 34.48 19.66 -5.18
C LEU A 8 33.89 18.47 -5.96
N ALA A 9 32.57 18.33 -5.99
CA ALA A 9 31.90 17.51 -6.99
C ALA A 9 31.49 18.41 -8.17
N ILE A 10 32.07 18.13 -9.33
CA ILE A 10 31.92 18.85 -10.59
C ILE A 10 30.51 18.59 -11.16
N VAL A 11 29.72 19.63 -11.28
CA VAL A 11 28.44 19.65 -12.03
C VAL A 11 28.76 19.95 -13.50
N PRO A 12 28.34 19.13 -14.48
CA PRO A 12 28.42 19.54 -15.87
C PRO A 12 27.26 20.48 -16.20
N SER A 13 27.59 21.74 -16.48
CA SER A 13 26.71 22.74 -17.05
C SER A 13 26.46 22.47 -18.54
N LYS A 14 25.24 22.14 -18.93
CA LYS A 14 24.68 22.57 -20.22
C LYS A 14 23.20 22.89 -20.06
N SER A 15 22.95 24.19 -20.09
CA SER A 15 21.65 24.82 -20.25
C SER A 15 21.11 24.55 -21.65
N GLU A 16 20.03 23.79 -21.75
CA GLU A 16 19.02 24.01 -22.79
C GLU A 16 17.65 24.09 -22.10
N LYS A 17 17.00 25.22 -22.33
CA LYS A 17 15.75 25.63 -21.70
C LYS A 17 14.64 24.63 -22.06
N MET A 18 14.22 23.84 -21.09
CA MET A 18 12.94 23.13 -21.17
C MET A 18 12.02 23.75 -20.12
N ILE A 19 11.25 24.74 -20.52
CA ILE A 19 10.11 25.25 -19.77
C ILE A 19 9.09 24.10 -19.74
N ALA A 20 9.15 23.27 -18.71
CA ALA A 20 8.13 22.26 -18.45
C ALA A 20 6.88 22.98 -17.94
N ARG A 21 6.02 23.38 -18.88
CA ARG A 21 4.64 23.75 -18.56
C ARG A 21 3.95 22.52 -17.98
N CYS A 22 3.32 22.66 -16.81
CA CYS A 22 2.31 21.73 -16.34
C CYS A 22 1.16 21.69 -17.36
N GLY A 23 1.13 20.67 -18.23
CA GLY A 23 0.03 20.51 -19.20
C GLY A 23 0.23 19.38 -20.21
N GLY A 24 -0.66 18.37 -20.12
CA GLY A 24 -1.18 17.53 -21.21
C GLY A 24 -0.19 16.82 -22.16
N ILE A 25 -0.02 15.50 -21.98
CA ILE A 25 0.65 14.64 -22.96
C ILE A 25 -0.39 14.14 -23.99
N VAL A 26 -0.19 14.48 -25.26
CA VAL A 26 -0.86 13.89 -26.43
C VAL A 26 -0.16 12.55 -26.78
N PRO A 27 -0.88 11.43 -27.04
CA PRO A 27 -0.21 10.16 -27.29
C PRO A 27 0.22 10.02 -28.77
N LEU A 28 1.51 9.75 -28.97
CA LEU A 28 2.06 9.22 -30.23
C LEU A 28 1.84 7.69 -30.26
N ARG A 29 1.15 7.19 -31.30
CA ARG A 29 0.95 5.75 -31.57
C ARG A 29 2.26 5.09 -32.01
N PRO A 30 2.61 3.87 -31.54
CA PRO A 30 3.60 3.03 -32.21
C PRO A 30 2.94 2.05 -33.19
N ALA A 31 3.51 1.99 -34.40
CA ALA A 31 3.17 1.03 -35.45
C ALA A 31 3.67 -0.39 -35.10
N CYS A 32 2.84 -1.39 -35.38
CA CYS A 32 3.17 -2.81 -35.30
C CYS A 32 3.89 -3.27 -36.56
N LEU A 33 5.11 -3.82 -36.45
CA LEU A 33 5.71 -4.72 -37.44
C LEU A 33 6.67 -5.68 -36.70
N VAL A 34 6.35 -6.98 -36.68
CA VAL A 34 7.29 -8.06 -36.34
C VAL A 34 7.11 -9.18 -37.37
N ASP A 35 8.20 -9.53 -38.04
CA ASP A 35 8.37 -10.69 -38.94
C ASP A 35 9.03 -11.84 -38.15
N PRO A 36 8.49 -13.09 -38.16
CA PRO A 36 9.04 -14.17 -37.34
C PRO A 36 10.08 -15.01 -38.10
N GLY A 37 11.37 -14.72 -37.87
CA GLY A 37 12.50 -15.55 -38.32
C GLY A 37 13.07 -16.44 -37.20
N ARG A 38 13.25 -17.73 -37.52
CA ARG A 38 13.67 -18.85 -36.65
C ARG A 38 15.00 -18.65 -35.92
N VAL A 39 15.05 -19.01 -34.64
CA VAL A 39 16.30 -19.38 -33.94
C VAL A 39 16.07 -20.66 -33.12
N SER A 40 16.83 -21.71 -33.45
CA SER A 40 16.90 -22.99 -32.77
C SER A 40 18.01 -22.98 -31.71
N LEU A 41 17.75 -23.51 -30.50
CA LEU A 41 18.75 -23.78 -29.46
C LEU A 41 18.79 -25.28 -29.10
N PRO A 42 19.98 -25.88 -28.89
CA PRO A 42 20.13 -27.28 -28.47
C PRO A 42 20.17 -27.38 -26.94
N GLY A 43 19.56 -28.42 -26.36
CA GLY A 43 19.79 -28.81 -24.96
C GLY A 43 18.56 -29.16 -24.13
N GLY A 44 17.90 -30.28 -24.45
CA GLY A 44 17.58 -31.32 -23.45
C GLY A 44 16.78 -30.99 -22.18
N TRP A 45 15.90 -29.98 -22.16
CA TRP A 45 14.84 -29.90 -21.13
C TRP A 45 13.47 -30.11 -21.77
N CYS A 46 12.83 -31.21 -21.36
CA CYS A 46 11.60 -31.73 -21.92
C CYS A 46 10.46 -30.70 -21.83
N ALA A 47 9.92 -30.33 -22.98
CA ALA A 47 8.78 -29.45 -23.16
C ALA A 47 7.46 -30.18 -22.88
N ILE A 48 6.97 -30.15 -21.64
CA ILE A 48 5.55 -30.44 -21.33
C ILE A 48 5.12 -29.52 -20.18
N LEU A 49 4.73 -28.27 -20.50
CA LEU A 49 3.79 -27.43 -19.71
C LEU A 49 3.60 -26.00 -20.25
N ILE A 50 4.29 -25.62 -21.34
CA ILE A 50 4.12 -24.32 -21.99
C ILE A 50 3.41 -24.54 -23.35
N CYS A 51 2.11 -24.86 -23.34
CA CYS A 51 1.28 -24.73 -24.55
C CYS A 51 -0.25 -24.73 -24.31
N LYS A 52 -0.74 -24.48 -23.09
CA LYS A 52 -2.19 -24.29 -22.84
C LYS A 52 -2.58 -22.93 -22.26
N ALA A 53 -1.67 -21.98 -22.10
CA ALA A 53 -1.97 -20.67 -21.50
C ALA A 53 -1.86 -19.46 -22.43
N VAL A 54 -1.47 -19.64 -23.70
CA VAL A 54 -1.20 -18.50 -24.63
C VAL A 54 -2.31 -18.28 -25.67
N ALA A 55 -3.38 -19.07 -25.68
CA ALA A 55 -4.45 -18.99 -26.68
C ALA A 55 -5.78 -18.37 -26.19
N LEU A 56 -5.77 -17.46 -25.22
CA LEU A 56 -7.01 -16.75 -24.79
C LEU A 56 -6.86 -15.24 -24.52
N GLN A 57 -5.78 -14.57 -24.98
CA GLN A 57 -5.63 -13.11 -24.82
C GLN A 57 -5.44 -12.35 -26.14
N GLY A 58 -6.05 -12.84 -27.22
CA GLY A 58 -6.23 -12.09 -28.46
C GLY A 58 -7.61 -11.46 -28.52
N GLY A 59 -7.85 -10.40 -27.76
CA GLY A 59 -9.11 -9.66 -27.79
C GLY A 59 -8.85 -8.17 -27.58
N CYS A 60 -8.73 -7.44 -28.69
CA CYS A 60 -8.73 -5.98 -28.71
C CYS A 60 -10.10 -5.52 -28.18
N ARG A 61 -10.19 -5.15 -26.90
CA ARG A 61 -11.42 -4.60 -26.32
C ARG A 61 -11.47 -3.11 -26.65
N SER A 62 -12.39 -2.77 -27.54
CA SER A 62 -12.93 -1.43 -27.73
C SER A 62 -13.39 -0.84 -26.41
N GLY A 63 -13.23 0.47 -26.25
CA GLY A 63 -13.46 1.20 -25.02
C GLY A 63 -14.87 1.07 -24.46
N SER A 64 -14.93 0.72 -23.18
CA SER A 64 -15.93 1.22 -22.24
C SER A 64 -15.14 1.84 -21.09
N SER A 65 -15.35 3.13 -20.82
CA SER A 65 -14.78 3.88 -19.71
C SER A 65 -15.34 3.39 -18.36
N GLY A 66 -14.97 2.16 -17.98
CA GLY A 66 -15.15 1.67 -16.62
C GLY A 66 -14.07 2.27 -15.73
N ALA A 67 -14.47 2.86 -14.60
CA ALA A 67 -13.54 3.32 -13.58
C ALA A 67 -12.55 2.20 -13.23
N ALA A 68 -11.25 2.47 -13.33
CA ALA A 68 -10.21 1.49 -13.07
C ALA A 68 -10.07 1.30 -11.56
N MET A 69 -10.87 0.44 -10.94
CA MET A 69 -10.80 0.18 -9.50
C MET A 69 -9.68 -0.81 -9.14
N CYS A 70 -9.33 -0.89 -7.85
CA CYS A 70 -8.43 -1.92 -7.37
C CYS A 70 -9.03 -3.34 -7.56
N GLU A 71 -8.17 -4.37 -7.56
CA GLU A 71 -8.58 -5.76 -7.77
C GLU A 71 -9.60 -6.23 -6.73
N PHE A 72 -9.47 -5.79 -5.48
CA PHE A 72 -10.40 -6.17 -4.42
C PHE A 72 -11.75 -5.46 -4.56
N CYS A 73 -11.76 -4.18 -4.93
CA CYS A 73 -13.00 -3.46 -5.27
C CYS A 73 -13.76 -4.15 -6.40
N THR A 74 -13.04 -4.58 -7.45
CA THR A 74 -13.65 -5.31 -8.57
C THR A 74 -14.26 -6.64 -8.14
N ARG A 75 -13.60 -7.38 -7.23
CA ARG A 75 -14.04 -8.72 -6.83
C ARG A 75 -15.06 -8.75 -5.69
N HIS A 76 -15.00 -7.79 -4.78
CA HIS A 76 -15.68 -7.84 -3.48
C HIS A 76 -16.47 -6.56 -3.17
N GLY A 77 -16.30 -5.51 -3.98
CA GLY A 77 -16.88 -4.20 -3.70
C GLY A 77 -18.27 -3.96 -4.26
N ASP A 78 -18.75 -4.79 -5.21
CA ASP A 78 -20.09 -4.66 -5.81
C ASP A 78 -20.35 -3.22 -6.30
N GLY A 79 -19.40 -2.70 -7.10
CA GLY A 79 -19.41 -1.32 -7.61
C GLY A 79 -18.97 -0.24 -6.61
N LYS A 80 -18.67 -0.62 -5.36
CA LYS A 80 -18.14 0.27 -4.31
C LYS A 80 -16.71 -0.14 -3.92
N LYS A 81 -16.11 0.64 -3.02
CA LYS A 81 -14.83 0.29 -2.39
C LYS A 81 -15.02 -0.98 -1.55
N TRP A 82 -14.15 -1.99 -1.70
CA TRP A 82 -14.35 -3.30 -1.07
C TRP A 82 -14.49 -3.22 0.46
N TYR A 83 -13.69 -2.38 1.12
CA TYR A 83 -13.73 -2.20 2.57
C TYR A 83 -14.99 -1.47 3.07
N LEU A 84 -15.74 -0.78 2.19
CA LEU A 84 -17.04 -0.19 2.55
C LEU A 84 -18.21 -1.19 2.38
N ARG A 85 -17.92 -2.41 1.95
CA ARG A 85 -18.87 -3.54 1.86
C ARG A 85 -18.45 -4.72 2.73
N ALA A 86 -17.61 -4.45 3.73
CA ALA A 86 -17.06 -5.50 4.56
C ALA A 86 -18.11 -6.24 5.39
N ASP A 87 -19.21 -5.57 5.72
CA ASP A 87 -20.40 -6.14 6.36
C ASP A 87 -21.01 -7.31 5.55
N ALA A 88 -20.97 -7.25 4.22
CA ALA A 88 -21.65 -8.20 3.35
C ALA A 88 -21.02 -9.62 3.35
N TYR A 89 -19.77 -9.76 3.79
CA TYR A 89 -19.04 -11.04 3.74
C TYR A 89 -18.34 -11.42 5.03
N SER A 90 -18.11 -10.49 5.96
CA SER A 90 -17.19 -10.74 7.08
C SER A 90 -17.72 -11.75 8.09
N HIS A 91 -19.04 -11.87 8.24
CA HIS A 91 -19.62 -12.83 9.18
C HIS A 91 -19.33 -14.29 8.78
N GLU A 92 -19.65 -14.66 7.54
CA GLU A 92 -19.44 -16.01 7.02
C GLU A 92 -17.93 -16.35 6.99
N LEU A 93 -17.11 -15.40 6.54
CA LEU A 93 -15.66 -15.62 6.44
C LEU A 93 -14.96 -15.72 7.80
N ALA A 94 -15.45 -15.04 8.84
CA ALA A 94 -14.91 -15.15 10.19
C ALA A 94 -15.20 -16.52 10.85
N GLN A 95 -16.16 -17.29 10.33
CA GLN A 95 -16.49 -18.63 10.80
C GLN A 95 -15.69 -19.74 10.09
N ASP A 96 -14.98 -19.42 9.01
CA ASP A 96 -14.14 -20.36 8.27
C ASP A 96 -12.93 -20.80 9.11
N LEU A 97 -12.92 -22.06 9.52
CA LEU A 97 -11.87 -22.67 10.34
C LEU A 97 -10.47 -22.61 9.72
N GLN A 98 -10.34 -22.62 8.38
CA GLN A 98 -9.03 -22.52 7.73
C GLN A 98 -8.46 -21.11 7.88
N ARG A 99 -9.30 -20.08 7.76
CA ARG A 99 -8.90 -18.68 7.97
C ARG A 99 -8.52 -18.41 9.42
N ARG A 100 -9.24 -19.03 10.37
CA ARG A 100 -8.88 -18.97 11.79
C ARG A 100 -7.50 -19.54 12.05
N LYS A 101 -7.26 -20.79 11.63
CA LYS A 101 -5.95 -21.46 11.76
C LYS A 101 -4.82 -20.70 11.09
N TYR A 102 -5.07 -20.10 9.93
CA TYR A 102 -4.08 -19.26 9.25
C TYR A 102 -3.73 -18.01 10.07
N THR A 103 -4.74 -17.27 10.53
CA THR A 103 -4.57 -16.07 11.36
C THR A 103 -3.81 -16.42 12.64
N GLU A 104 -4.18 -17.54 13.25
CA GLU A 104 -3.54 -18.02 14.47
C GLU A 104 -2.05 -18.31 14.28
N HIS A 105 -1.73 -19.11 13.26
CA HIS A 105 -0.36 -19.45 12.91
C HIS A 105 0.46 -18.22 12.51
N PHE A 106 -0.15 -17.29 11.76
CA PHE A 106 0.52 -16.08 11.28
C PHE A 106 1.03 -15.21 12.44
N VAL A 107 0.22 -15.00 13.47
CA VAL A 107 0.61 -14.14 14.59
C VAL A 107 1.58 -14.85 15.51
N ARG A 108 1.29 -16.10 15.91
CA ARG A 108 2.15 -16.87 16.82
C ARG A 108 3.58 -17.02 16.27
N ASP A 109 3.70 -17.32 14.98
CA ASP A 109 4.99 -17.56 14.34
C ASP A 109 5.49 -16.35 13.54
N PHE A 110 4.89 -15.16 13.73
CA PHE A 110 5.13 -13.96 12.91
C PHE A 110 6.62 -13.67 12.71
N GLY A 111 7.40 -13.63 13.80
CA GLY A 111 8.83 -13.32 13.74
C GLY A 111 9.62 -14.33 12.91
N ALA A 112 9.32 -15.63 13.03
CA ALA A 112 10.00 -16.68 12.27
C ALA A 112 9.60 -16.65 10.78
N ILE A 113 8.30 -16.47 10.51
CA ILE A 113 7.76 -16.35 9.14
C ILE A 113 8.36 -15.13 8.45
N MET A 114 8.39 -13.97 9.12
CA MET A 114 8.91 -12.73 8.54
C MET A 114 10.42 -12.77 8.32
N ARG A 115 11.22 -13.39 9.20
CA ARG A 115 12.66 -13.59 8.95
C ARG A 115 12.91 -14.35 7.64
N THR A 116 12.23 -15.48 7.47
CA THR A 116 12.40 -16.34 6.29
C THR A 116 11.91 -15.64 5.02
N ASN A 117 10.72 -15.05 5.07
CA ASN A 117 10.13 -14.39 3.91
C ASN A 117 10.91 -13.14 3.48
N LEU A 118 11.38 -12.34 4.44
CA LEU A 118 12.15 -11.14 4.13
C LEU A 118 13.50 -11.49 3.52
N ALA A 119 14.21 -12.49 4.06
CA ALA A 119 15.46 -12.97 3.49
C ALA A 119 15.27 -13.47 2.04
N ALA A 120 14.19 -14.21 1.77
CA ALA A 120 13.85 -14.66 0.43
C ALA A 120 13.57 -13.48 -0.52
N LEU A 121 12.78 -12.50 -0.09
CA LEU A 121 12.48 -11.29 -0.89
C LEU A 121 13.72 -10.45 -1.18
N GLU A 122 14.64 -10.32 -0.21
CA GLU A 122 15.91 -9.62 -0.40
C GLU A 122 16.83 -10.35 -1.37
N GLN A 123 16.87 -11.68 -1.33
CA GLN A 123 17.58 -12.48 -2.32
C GLN A 123 16.98 -12.28 -3.71
N PHE A 124 15.65 -12.29 -3.84
CA PHE A 124 14.95 -12.07 -5.10
C PHE A 124 15.18 -10.65 -5.65
N ALA A 125 15.29 -9.65 -4.78
CA ALA A 125 15.59 -8.28 -5.19
C ALA A 125 16.94 -8.14 -5.92
N ARG A 126 17.87 -9.07 -5.66
CA ARG A 126 19.20 -9.16 -6.30
C ARG A 126 19.22 -10.00 -7.60
N ALA A 127 18.11 -10.67 -7.94
CA ALA A 127 18.02 -11.49 -9.15
C ALA A 127 18.06 -10.66 -10.46
N PRO A 128 18.45 -11.25 -11.61
CA PRO A 128 18.43 -10.58 -12.90
C PRO A 128 17.05 -10.03 -13.27
N ARG A 129 17.02 -8.91 -14.03
CA ARG A 129 15.79 -8.14 -14.32
C ARG A 129 14.55 -8.97 -14.74
N PRO A 130 14.62 -9.88 -15.72
CA PRO A 130 13.42 -10.62 -16.15
C PRO A 130 12.90 -11.55 -15.05
N LEU A 131 13.79 -12.27 -14.38
CA LEU A 131 13.44 -13.17 -13.27
C LEU A 131 12.87 -12.39 -12.09
N ARG A 132 13.50 -11.27 -11.72
CA ARG A 132 13.05 -10.41 -10.63
C ARG A 132 11.63 -9.87 -10.85
N HIS A 133 11.27 -9.48 -12.07
CA HIS A 133 9.92 -9.01 -12.38
C HIS A 133 8.88 -10.12 -12.17
N LEU A 134 9.17 -11.33 -12.67
CA LEU A 134 8.31 -12.50 -12.47
C LEU A 134 8.15 -12.85 -10.98
N LEU A 135 9.26 -12.94 -10.24
CA LEU A 135 9.25 -13.26 -8.81
C LEU A 135 8.47 -12.24 -7.99
N ARG A 136 8.60 -10.94 -8.29
CA ARG A 136 7.81 -9.87 -7.65
C ARG A 136 6.31 -10.05 -7.89
N SER A 137 5.92 -10.39 -9.12
CA SER A 137 4.52 -10.64 -9.46
C SER A 137 3.96 -11.85 -8.70
N LEU A 138 4.70 -12.95 -8.67
CA LEU A 138 4.31 -14.16 -7.93
C LEU A 138 4.20 -13.90 -6.42
N ALA A 139 5.18 -13.21 -5.83
CA ALA A 139 5.16 -12.86 -4.41
C ALA A 139 3.99 -11.92 -4.08
N SER A 140 3.71 -10.91 -4.92
CA SER A 140 2.58 -10.00 -4.74
C SER A 140 1.25 -10.76 -4.81
N ASN A 141 1.08 -11.68 -5.77
CA ASN A 141 -0.13 -12.48 -5.90
C ASN A 141 -0.32 -13.48 -4.74
N TYR A 142 0.78 -14.03 -4.21
CA TYR A 142 0.76 -14.88 -3.03
C TYR A 142 0.34 -14.09 -1.78
N MET A 143 0.86 -12.87 -1.58
CA MET A 143 0.41 -12.01 -0.49
C MET A 143 -1.07 -11.63 -0.67
N LYS A 144 -1.48 -11.28 -1.89
CA LYS A 144 -2.89 -11.01 -2.22
C LYS A 144 -3.83 -12.13 -1.84
N SER A 145 -3.46 -13.40 -1.92
CA SER A 145 -4.36 -14.50 -1.54
C SER A 145 -4.40 -14.79 -0.05
N ARG A 146 -3.50 -14.20 0.76
CA ARG A 146 -3.35 -14.51 2.19
C ARG A 146 -3.46 -13.30 3.09
N HIS A 147 -2.58 -12.31 2.94
CA HIS A 147 -2.55 -11.11 3.78
C HIS A 147 -2.06 -9.94 2.94
N PHE A 148 -2.99 -9.01 2.64
CA PHE A 148 -2.73 -7.90 1.75
C PHE A 148 -3.43 -6.65 2.27
N GLY A 149 -2.76 -5.51 2.12
CA GLY A 149 -3.26 -4.26 2.63
C GLY A 149 -3.91 -3.37 1.57
N GLN A 150 -4.54 -2.29 2.02
CA GLN A 150 -4.79 -1.10 1.19
C GLN A 150 -4.65 0.17 2.04
N VAL A 151 -4.05 1.22 1.48
CA VAL A 151 -4.04 2.55 2.10
C VAL A 151 -5.46 3.10 2.15
N VAL A 152 -5.91 3.57 3.32
CA VAL A 152 -7.25 4.13 3.52
C VAL A 152 -7.10 5.46 4.26
N PRO A 153 -7.54 6.60 3.69
CA PRO A 153 -7.44 7.89 4.38
C PRO A 153 -8.44 7.98 5.55
N LEU A 154 -8.18 8.86 6.51
CA LEU A 154 -8.98 9.01 7.73
C LEU A 154 -10.49 9.17 7.46
N GLN A 155 -10.83 9.94 6.41
CA GLN A 155 -12.22 10.23 6.01
C GLN A 155 -13.07 8.97 5.74
N ASP A 156 -12.47 7.84 5.37
CA ASP A 156 -13.23 6.62 5.08
C ASP A 156 -13.51 5.79 6.35
N PHE A 157 -12.77 6.00 7.45
CA PHE A 157 -13.01 5.23 8.68
C PHE A 157 -14.33 5.56 9.35
N ALA A 158 -14.86 6.77 9.18
CA ALA A 158 -16.20 7.13 9.65
C ALA A 158 -17.30 6.23 9.01
N ALA A 159 -17.05 5.72 7.80
CA ALA A 159 -17.95 4.80 7.12
C ALA A 159 -17.66 3.31 7.43
N ILE A 160 -16.44 2.97 7.85
CA ILE A 160 -16.05 1.58 8.19
C ILE A 160 -16.47 1.23 9.62
N MET A 161 -16.23 2.13 10.58
CA MET A 161 -16.39 1.88 12.01
C MET A 161 -17.81 1.50 12.46
N PRO A 162 -18.91 1.97 11.82
CA PRO A 162 -20.27 1.53 12.20
C PRO A 162 -20.53 0.03 12.03
N PHE A 163 -19.74 -0.67 11.20
CA PHE A 163 -19.86 -2.12 10.99
C PHE A 163 -18.90 -2.93 11.87
N VAL A 164 -18.12 -2.26 12.72
CA VAL A 164 -17.18 -2.89 13.63
C VAL A 164 -17.87 -3.20 14.94
N ASN A 165 -17.78 -4.47 15.38
CA ASN A 165 -18.37 -4.95 16.62
C ASN A 165 -17.44 -4.76 17.82
N SER A 166 -16.15 -5.00 17.62
CA SER A 166 -15.14 -4.94 18.69
C SER A 166 -13.82 -4.40 18.14
N VAL A 167 -13.11 -3.59 18.92
CA VAL A 167 -11.75 -3.13 18.59
C VAL A 167 -10.80 -3.51 19.72
N VAL A 168 -9.66 -4.07 19.35
CA VAL A 168 -8.56 -4.37 20.26
C VAL A 168 -7.31 -3.69 19.73
N ARG A 169 -6.73 -2.84 20.56
CA ARG A 169 -5.42 -2.23 20.34
C ARG A 169 -4.35 -3.27 20.67
N LEU A 170 -3.47 -3.52 19.71
CA LEU A 170 -2.43 -4.55 19.79
C LEU A 170 -1.03 -3.94 19.74
N PRO A 171 -0.03 -4.55 20.40
CA PRO A 171 1.37 -4.23 20.15
C PRO A 171 1.73 -4.53 18.69
N CYS A 172 2.42 -3.59 18.04
CA CYS A 172 2.75 -3.70 16.62
C CYS A 172 3.88 -4.72 16.35
N LEU A 173 3.50 -5.90 15.85
CA LEU A 173 4.41 -6.99 15.41
C LEU A 173 5.55 -6.48 14.51
N CYS A 174 5.21 -5.65 13.52
CA CYS A 174 6.17 -5.15 12.55
C CYS A 174 7.21 -4.21 13.20
N ARG A 175 6.79 -3.35 14.13
CA ARG A 175 7.67 -2.37 14.76
C ARG A 175 8.57 -3.03 15.80
N ASP A 176 8.05 -3.99 16.58
CA ASP A 176 8.91 -4.82 17.43
C ASP A 176 9.95 -5.57 16.59
N PHE A 177 9.53 -6.17 15.47
CA PHE A 177 10.42 -6.91 14.60
C PHE A 177 11.54 -6.06 14.01
N LEU A 178 11.20 -4.86 13.52
CA LEU A 178 12.16 -3.99 12.82
C LEU A 178 13.01 -3.14 13.76
N ARG A 179 12.45 -2.69 14.90
CA ARG A 179 13.06 -1.67 15.76
C ARG A 179 13.14 -2.01 17.23
N LYS A 180 12.53 -3.11 17.67
CA LYS A 180 12.35 -3.43 19.10
C LYS A 180 11.61 -2.33 19.87
N GLU A 181 10.70 -1.65 19.17
CA GLU A 181 9.78 -0.68 19.74
C GLU A 181 8.37 -1.27 19.69
N ALA A 182 7.89 -1.76 20.83
CA ALA A 182 6.50 -2.16 20.99
C ALA A 182 5.63 -0.92 21.25
N GLY A 183 4.63 -0.69 20.40
CA GLY A 183 3.65 0.38 20.59
C GLY A 183 2.29 -0.02 20.04
N GLY A 184 1.22 0.47 20.66
CA GLY A 184 -0.16 0.16 20.32
C GLY A 184 -0.66 0.94 19.09
N TYR A 185 -0.14 0.63 17.91
CA TYR A 185 -0.50 1.29 16.64
C TYR A 185 -1.29 0.39 15.69
N CYS A 186 -1.50 -0.87 16.07
CA CYS A 186 -2.37 -1.80 15.36
C CYS A 186 -3.73 -1.84 16.06
N LEU A 187 -4.80 -1.58 15.32
CA LEU A 187 -6.17 -1.71 15.80
C LEU A 187 -6.77 -2.92 15.11
N ALA A 188 -6.77 -4.07 15.79
CA ALA A 188 -7.49 -5.24 15.34
C ALA A 188 -8.98 -5.04 15.60
N PHE A 189 -9.82 -5.49 14.67
CA PHE A 189 -11.25 -5.38 14.84
C PHE A 189 -12.00 -6.58 14.26
N SER A 190 -13.17 -6.85 14.82
CA SER A 190 -14.11 -7.84 14.33
C SER A 190 -15.30 -7.14 13.68
N LEU A 191 -15.77 -7.69 12.56
CA LEU A 191 -16.96 -7.26 11.84
C LEU A 191 -18.14 -8.25 12.03
N GLY A 192 -17.98 -9.23 12.92
CA GLY A 192 -18.99 -10.24 13.22
C GLY A 192 -19.72 -9.93 14.55
N PRO A 193 -21.02 -10.27 14.67
CA PRO A 193 -21.85 -10.04 15.86
C PRO A 193 -21.40 -10.76 17.13
N ASN A 194 -20.40 -11.65 17.04
CA ASN A 194 -19.77 -12.28 18.19
C ASN A 194 -18.33 -11.80 18.32
N ASP A 195 -18.08 -11.10 19.43
CA ASP A 195 -16.77 -10.62 19.90
C ASP A 195 -15.73 -11.75 20.08
N GLY A 196 -16.17 -13.01 20.00
CA GLY A 196 -15.36 -14.21 20.26
C GLY A 196 -14.15 -14.37 19.35
N PHE A 197 -14.23 -14.13 18.03
CA PHE A 197 -13.09 -14.43 17.15
C PHE A 197 -11.84 -13.63 17.50
N MET A 198 -11.97 -12.30 17.63
CA MET A 198 -10.82 -11.48 18.01
C MET A 198 -10.51 -11.57 19.50
N ALA A 199 -11.49 -11.77 20.38
CA ALA A 199 -11.22 -11.94 21.80
C ALA A 199 -10.50 -13.26 22.13
N GLU A 200 -10.84 -14.36 21.43
CA GLU A 200 -10.21 -15.68 21.55
C GLU A 200 -8.81 -15.69 20.93
N VAL A 201 -8.64 -15.06 19.77
CA VAL A 201 -7.34 -14.92 19.11
C VAL A 201 -6.41 -13.96 19.89
N VAL A 202 -6.92 -13.12 20.80
CA VAL A 202 -6.12 -12.13 21.51
C VAL A 202 -5.83 -12.52 22.96
N ASP A 203 -5.94 -13.80 23.33
CA ASP A 203 -5.48 -14.25 24.65
C ASP A 203 -3.95 -14.02 24.82
N GLU A 204 -3.49 -13.84 26.07
CA GLU A 204 -2.06 -13.57 26.34
C GLU A 204 -1.13 -14.69 25.86
N SER A 205 -1.63 -15.93 25.80
CA SER A 205 -0.86 -17.10 25.35
C SER A 205 -0.62 -17.08 23.84
N PHE A 206 -1.46 -16.37 23.09
CA PHE A 206 -1.31 -16.16 21.66
C PHE A 206 -0.14 -15.24 21.30
N TRP A 207 0.12 -14.25 22.16
CA TRP A 207 1.15 -13.23 21.97
C TRP A 207 2.48 -13.56 22.64
N GLN A 208 2.75 -14.85 22.92
CA GLN A 208 3.99 -15.33 23.51
C GLN A 208 5.23 -14.71 22.84
N GLY A 209 6.05 -14.02 23.64
CA GLY A 209 7.28 -13.37 23.17
C GLY A 209 7.13 -11.90 22.79
N ILE A 210 5.93 -11.32 22.92
CA ILE A 210 5.64 -9.89 22.81
C ILE A 210 4.99 -9.45 24.12
N ASP A 211 5.28 -8.23 24.56
CA ASP A 211 4.68 -7.69 25.78
C ASP A 211 3.15 -7.56 25.60
N ALA A 212 2.43 -8.57 26.08
CA ALA A 212 0.97 -8.67 26.01
C ALA A 212 0.27 -7.62 26.90
N ALA A 213 1.01 -6.91 27.77
CA ALA A 213 0.47 -5.80 28.56
C ALA A 213 -0.08 -4.64 27.69
N GLY A 214 0.30 -4.59 26.41
CA GLY A 214 -0.20 -3.62 25.43
C GLY A 214 -1.57 -3.94 24.82
N LEU A 215 -2.17 -5.09 25.13
CA LEU A 215 -3.48 -5.50 24.61
C LEU A 215 -4.59 -4.74 25.33
N GLN A 216 -5.35 -3.92 24.60
CA GLN A 216 -6.41 -3.10 25.19
C GLN A 216 -7.66 -3.17 24.34
N ARG A 217 -8.79 -3.61 24.92
CA ARG A 217 -10.09 -3.41 24.30
C ARG A 217 -10.40 -1.91 24.30
N VAL A 218 -10.83 -1.39 23.17
CA VAL A 218 -11.15 0.02 23.01
C VAL A 218 -12.53 0.18 22.42
N GLU A 219 -13.26 1.18 22.94
CA GLU A 219 -14.56 1.57 22.40
C GLU A 219 -14.39 2.15 20.99
N ILE A 220 -15.42 2.01 20.14
CA ILE A 220 -15.39 2.51 18.75
C ILE A 220 -15.09 4.01 18.69
N ALA A 221 -15.68 4.79 19.60
CA ALA A 221 -15.42 6.23 19.69
C ALA A 221 -13.95 6.52 20.02
N GLU A 222 -13.32 5.71 20.88
CA GLU A 222 -11.92 5.84 21.22
C GLU A 222 -11.01 5.39 20.06
N ALA A 223 -11.38 4.33 19.34
CA ALA A 223 -10.67 3.91 18.12
C ALA A 223 -10.63 5.03 17.07
N LEU A 224 -11.75 5.75 16.88
CA LEU A 224 -11.81 6.92 15.99
C LEU A 224 -10.90 8.06 16.46
N ARG A 225 -10.84 8.34 17.78
CA ARG A 225 -9.91 9.34 18.34
C ARG A 225 -8.46 8.94 18.14
N LEU A 226 -8.12 7.67 18.36
CA LEU A 226 -6.78 7.14 18.11
C LEU A 226 -6.38 7.28 16.65
N LEU A 227 -7.28 6.97 15.70
CA LEU A 227 -7.01 7.15 14.27
C LEU A 227 -6.77 8.63 13.92
N ALA A 228 -7.57 9.55 14.46
CA ALA A 228 -7.34 10.98 14.25
C ALA A 228 -5.99 11.43 14.82
N GLN A 229 -5.65 11.01 16.04
CA GLN A 229 -4.33 11.27 16.64
C GLN A 229 -3.19 10.72 15.77
N PHE A 230 -3.35 9.51 15.24
CA PHE A 230 -2.36 8.89 14.36
C PHE A 230 -2.21 9.65 13.04
N ASP A 231 -3.28 10.20 12.46
CA ASP A 231 -3.22 11.07 11.28
C ASP A 231 -2.44 12.36 11.60
N ASP A 232 -2.74 13.01 12.74
CA ASP A 232 -2.03 14.22 13.22
C ASP A 232 -0.53 13.97 13.44
N GLU A 233 -0.17 12.78 13.93
CA GLU A 233 1.20 12.29 14.04
C GLU A 233 1.86 12.01 12.68
N GLY A 234 1.09 11.99 11.59
CA GLY A 234 1.56 11.66 10.25
C GLY A 234 1.74 10.17 10.02
N LEU A 235 0.92 9.32 10.64
CA LEU A 235 0.90 7.88 10.38
C LEU A 235 -0.06 7.57 9.23
N VAL A 236 0.38 6.73 8.29
CA VAL A 236 -0.49 6.26 7.21
C VAL A 236 -1.33 5.10 7.71
N HIS A 237 -2.64 5.18 7.54
CA HIS A 237 -3.56 4.09 7.85
C HIS A 237 -3.64 3.11 6.67
N THR A 238 -3.59 1.81 7.00
CA THR A 238 -3.73 0.71 6.06
C THR A 238 -4.68 -0.34 6.61
N LEU A 239 -5.68 -0.74 5.83
CA LEU A 239 -6.54 -1.87 6.16
C LEU A 239 -5.92 -3.17 5.68
N TRP A 240 -6.05 -4.23 6.47
CA TRP A 240 -5.42 -5.53 6.21
C TRP A 240 -6.41 -6.68 6.26
N THR A 241 -6.23 -7.65 5.36
CA THR A 241 -7.08 -8.85 5.27
C THR A 241 -6.43 -10.11 5.84
N ALA A 242 -7.20 -11.05 6.40
CA ALA A 242 -6.75 -12.42 6.68
C ALA A 242 -7.52 -13.43 5.83
N GLY A 243 -6.90 -13.79 4.70
CA GLY A 243 -7.60 -14.27 3.52
C GLY A 243 -8.53 -13.16 3.02
N PRO A 244 -8.36 -12.61 1.82
CA PRO A 244 -9.34 -11.66 1.32
C PRO A 244 -10.74 -12.30 1.21
N PRO A 245 -11.80 -11.50 1.32
CA PRO A 245 -11.80 -10.08 1.69
C PRO A 245 -11.97 -9.81 3.20
N LEU A 246 -11.82 -10.81 4.09
CA LEU A 246 -12.01 -10.65 5.54
C LEU A 246 -11.03 -9.62 6.10
N THR A 247 -11.54 -8.48 6.55
CA THR A 247 -10.72 -7.39 7.11
C THR A 247 -10.52 -7.64 8.61
N VAL A 248 -9.28 -7.53 9.07
CA VAL A 248 -8.91 -7.91 10.44
C VAL A 248 -8.26 -6.80 11.24
N CYS A 249 -7.58 -5.84 10.62
CA CYS A 249 -6.98 -4.74 11.36
C CYS A 249 -6.72 -3.50 10.52
N VAL A 250 -6.60 -2.37 11.23
CA VAL A 250 -5.97 -1.14 10.75
C VAL A 250 -4.54 -1.10 11.30
N CYS A 251 -3.55 -0.97 10.42
CA CYS A 251 -2.19 -0.59 10.82
C CYS A 251 -1.96 0.90 10.57
N ASN A 252 -1.33 1.57 11.54
CA ASN A 252 -1.05 3.00 11.51
C ASN A 252 0.47 3.22 11.59
N CYS A 253 1.13 3.55 10.49
CA CYS A 253 2.59 3.48 10.40
C CYS A 253 3.24 4.64 9.64
N ARG A 254 4.47 4.98 10.01
CA ARG A 254 5.36 5.78 9.14
C ARG A 254 6.16 4.88 8.20
N LEU A 255 6.68 5.49 7.13
CA LEU A 255 7.68 4.89 6.27
C LEU A 255 8.90 4.53 7.12
N GLY A 256 9.28 3.26 7.07
CA GLY A 256 10.39 2.70 7.86
C GLY A 256 9.95 2.01 9.16
N ASP A 257 8.72 2.23 9.66
CA ASP A 257 8.17 1.48 10.80
C ASP A 257 7.47 0.20 10.34
N CYS A 258 6.95 0.22 9.10
CA CYS A 258 6.10 -0.82 8.55
C CYS A 258 6.86 -1.76 7.62
N LEU A 259 6.81 -3.06 7.92
CA LEU A 259 7.41 -4.11 7.08
C LEU A 259 6.79 -4.14 5.69
N ALA A 260 5.46 -3.97 5.58
CA ALA A 260 4.80 -3.94 4.28
C ALA A 260 5.20 -2.74 3.41
N MET A 261 5.43 -1.58 4.03
CA MET A 261 5.95 -0.40 3.33
C MET A 261 7.37 -0.64 2.83
N ARG A 262 8.25 -1.26 3.64
CA ARG A 262 9.59 -1.69 3.19
C ARG A 262 9.50 -2.66 2.01
N VAL A 263 8.65 -3.68 2.10
CA VAL A 263 8.47 -4.67 1.01
C VAL A 263 7.98 -3.99 -0.28
N THR A 264 7.03 -3.06 -0.16
CA THR A 264 6.44 -2.34 -1.31
C THR A 264 7.38 -1.29 -1.91
N LEU A 265 8.04 -0.50 -1.08
CA LEU A 265 8.79 0.67 -1.52
C LEU A 265 10.28 0.38 -1.72
N ASP A 266 10.90 -0.45 -0.89
CA ASP A 266 12.34 -0.74 -1.00
C ASP A 266 12.57 -1.94 -1.92
N LEU A 267 11.83 -3.04 -1.69
CA LEU A 267 11.98 -4.28 -2.47
C LEU A 267 11.17 -4.27 -3.77
N LYS A 268 10.30 -3.27 -3.95
CA LYS A 268 9.39 -3.09 -5.11
C LYS A 268 8.48 -4.30 -5.34
N THR A 269 8.02 -4.91 -4.25
CA THR A 269 7.07 -6.03 -4.26
C THR A 269 5.81 -5.58 -3.56
N ARG A 270 4.68 -5.49 -4.27
CA ARG A 270 3.45 -4.91 -3.69
C ARG A 270 2.91 -5.82 -2.58
N ALA A 271 2.82 -5.29 -1.36
CA ALA A 271 2.18 -5.94 -0.22
C ALA A 271 0.83 -5.29 0.16
N PHE A 272 0.52 -4.15 -0.45
CA PHE A 272 -0.75 -3.45 -0.29
C PHE A 272 -1.07 -2.63 -1.54
N PHE A 273 -2.35 -2.30 -1.73
CA PHE A 273 -2.82 -1.37 -2.76
C PHE A 273 -2.66 0.07 -2.32
N ARG A 274 -2.49 0.96 -3.30
CA ARG A 274 -2.70 2.40 -3.10
C ARG A 274 -4.15 2.70 -2.70
N GLY A 275 -4.36 3.85 -2.06
CA GLY A 275 -5.69 4.28 -1.66
C GLY A 275 -6.56 4.68 -2.85
N GLU A 276 -7.87 4.67 -2.66
CA GLU A 276 -8.88 4.99 -3.69
C GLU A 276 -8.89 6.48 -4.09
N TYR A 277 -8.00 7.27 -3.50
CA TYR A 277 -7.84 8.69 -3.77
C TYR A 277 -6.45 9.01 -4.30
N ALA A 278 -6.34 10.13 -5.01
CA ALA A 278 -5.11 10.82 -5.31
C ALA A 278 -5.20 12.27 -4.81
N ALA A 279 -4.09 12.81 -4.34
CA ALA A 279 -4.04 14.20 -3.92
C ALA A 279 -4.00 15.12 -5.16
N GLU A 280 -4.62 16.28 -5.04
CA GLU A 280 -4.70 17.33 -6.07
C GLU A 280 -4.34 18.68 -5.44
N LEU A 281 -3.51 19.47 -6.13
CA LEU A 281 -3.10 20.80 -5.71
C LEU A 281 -3.91 21.87 -6.46
N ARG A 282 -4.42 22.85 -5.72
CA ARG A 282 -5.07 24.07 -6.20
C ARG A 282 -4.10 25.23 -6.03
N ASP A 283 -3.40 25.57 -7.11
CA ASP A 283 -2.33 26.57 -7.11
C ASP A 283 -2.83 27.94 -6.63
N GLU A 284 -4.07 28.29 -6.93
CA GLU A 284 -4.71 29.56 -6.54
C GLU A 284 -4.90 29.72 -5.02
N LEU A 285 -4.89 28.63 -4.26
CA LEU A 285 -5.00 28.65 -2.79
C LEU A 285 -3.64 28.40 -2.10
N CYS A 286 -2.61 28.06 -2.87
CA CYS A 286 -1.33 27.64 -2.34
C CYS A 286 -0.48 28.85 -1.94
N THR A 287 -0.06 28.88 -0.67
CA THR A 287 0.82 29.92 -0.13
C THR A 287 2.30 29.56 -0.18
N GLY A 288 2.64 28.35 -0.64
CA GLY A 288 4.03 27.86 -0.65
C GLY A 288 4.60 27.51 0.73
N CYS A 289 3.77 27.32 1.76
CA CYS A 289 4.23 27.09 3.14
C CYS A 289 5.00 25.77 3.38
N GLY A 290 4.98 24.81 2.45
CA GLY A 290 5.77 23.58 2.52
C GLY A 290 5.27 22.47 3.45
N LEU A 291 4.27 22.71 4.32
CA LEU A 291 3.78 21.70 5.28
C LEU A 291 3.35 20.36 4.63
N CYS A 292 2.72 20.43 3.46
CA CYS A 292 2.31 19.23 2.72
C CYS A 292 3.49 18.41 2.18
N VAL A 293 4.64 19.04 1.91
CA VAL A 293 5.88 18.39 1.48
C VAL A 293 6.46 17.58 2.64
N GLU A 294 6.53 18.18 3.83
CA GLU A 294 7.04 17.52 5.05
C GLU A 294 6.23 16.27 5.43
N ARG A 295 4.91 16.31 5.20
CA ARG A 295 4.01 15.18 5.52
C ARG A 295 4.05 14.06 4.48
N CYS A 296 4.53 14.32 3.26
CA CYS A 296 4.48 13.34 2.19
C CYS A 296 5.62 12.31 2.27
N GLN A 297 5.36 11.19 2.91
CA GLN A 297 6.35 10.11 3.06
C GLN A 297 6.64 9.35 1.77
N PHE A 298 5.83 9.52 0.72
CA PHE A 298 5.98 8.83 -0.57
C PHE A 298 6.72 9.65 -1.62
N GLY A 299 7.11 10.89 -1.29
CA GLY A 299 7.75 11.81 -2.23
C GLY A 299 6.83 12.21 -3.40
N ALA A 300 5.51 12.16 -3.20
CA ALA A 300 4.52 12.60 -4.18
C ALA A 300 4.33 14.12 -4.17
N VAL A 301 4.59 14.78 -3.04
CA VAL A 301 4.56 16.23 -2.92
C VAL A 301 5.99 16.72 -2.70
N HIS A 302 6.44 17.69 -3.49
CA HIS A 302 7.81 18.21 -3.46
C HIS A 302 7.84 19.69 -3.86
N THR A 303 8.93 20.38 -3.55
CA THR A 303 9.19 21.72 -4.09
C THR A 303 10.01 21.62 -5.37
N VAL A 304 9.76 22.52 -6.33
CA VAL A 304 10.48 22.54 -7.62
C VAL A 304 11.70 23.47 -7.58
N ASP A 305 11.66 24.48 -6.74
CA ASP A 305 12.67 25.53 -6.65
C ASP A 305 12.69 26.16 -5.24
N ASP A 306 13.63 27.08 -5.05
CA ASP A 306 13.80 27.86 -3.83
C ASP A 306 12.66 28.88 -3.61
N THR A 307 11.72 29.00 -4.55
CA THR A 307 10.56 29.91 -4.43
C THR A 307 9.45 29.34 -3.55
N GLY A 308 9.60 28.07 -3.11
CA GLY A 308 8.58 27.39 -2.30
C GLY A 308 7.40 26.89 -3.12
N ARG A 309 7.52 26.86 -4.46
CA ARG A 309 6.47 26.32 -5.33
C ARG A 309 6.30 24.82 -5.08
N VAL A 310 5.15 24.45 -4.54
CA VAL A 310 4.75 23.06 -4.33
C VAL A 310 4.34 22.44 -5.65
N CYS A 311 4.73 21.18 -5.88
CA CYS A 311 4.29 20.35 -6.98
C CYS A 311 3.88 18.97 -6.51
N LEU A 312 2.95 18.36 -7.25
CA LEU A 312 2.37 17.07 -6.93
C LEU A 312 2.56 16.12 -8.12
N ASP A 313 3.16 14.96 -7.83
CA ASP A 313 3.32 13.82 -8.74
C ASP A 313 2.26 12.75 -8.41
N PRO A 314 1.18 12.65 -9.22
CA PRO A 314 0.12 11.67 -8.98
C PRO A 314 0.60 10.21 -9.09
N GLU A 315 1.65 9.93 -9.87
CA GLU A 315 2.18 8.58 -10.06
C GLU A 315 2.85 8.05 -8.79
N ARG A 316 3.34 8.94 -7.94
CA ARG A 316 3.90 8.61 -6.62
C ARG A 316 2.88 8.67 -5.49
N CYS A 317 1.68 9.23 -5.73
CA CYS A 317 0.66 9.38 -4.71
C CYS A 317 0.06 8.03 -4.28
N TYR A 318 0.17 7.71 -2.99
CA TYR A 318 -0.45 6.53 -2.37
C TYR A 318 -1.85 6.80 -1.80
N GLY A 319 -2.34 8.04 -1.86
CA GLY A 319 -3.71 8.38 -1.45
C GLY A 319 -3.95 8.39 0.06
N CYS A 320 -2.93 8.63 0.88
CA CYS A 320 -3.04 8.56 2.35
C CYS A 320 -3.75 9.76 2.99
N GLY A 321 -3.81 10.92 2.34
CA GLY A 321 -4.50 12.11 2.86
C GLY A 321 -3.69 13.04 3.77
N LEU A 322 -2.54 12.60 4.29
CA LEU A 322 -1.74 13.40 5.25
C LEU A 322 -1.38 14.80 4.75
N CYS A 323 -1.11 14.97 3.45
CA CYS A 323 -0.80 16.27 2.86
C CYS A 323 -2.01 17.21 2.78
N ALA A 324 -3.21 16.65 2.61
CA ALA A 324 -4.45 17.41 2.61
C ALA A 324 -4.80 17.85 4.04
N ALA A 325 -4.68 16.95 5.01
CA ALA A 325 -4.91 17.24 6.43
C ALA A 325 -4.01 18.36 6.95
N ALA A 326 -2.75 18.40 6.53
CA ALA A 326 -1.80 19.43 6.97
C ALA A 326 -1.88 20.77 6.21
N CYS A 327 -2.75 20.92 5.21
CA CYS A 327 -2.80 22.12 4.39
C CYS A 327 -3.75 23.18 5.01
N PRO A 328 -3.24 24.28 5.59
CA PRO A 328 -4.08 25.25 6.31
C PRO A 328 -5.03 26.03 5.39
N THR A 329 -4.69 26.16 4.11
CA THR A 329 -5.51 26.86 3.10
C THR A 329 -6.39 25.92 2.29
N ASN A 330 -6.39 24.62 2.60
CA ASN A 330 -7.05 23.59 1.81
C ASN A 330 -6.61 23.59 0.32
N ALA A 331 -5.41 24.06 0.01
CA ALA A 331 -4.85 24.02 -1.35
C ALA A 331 -4.64 22.57 -1.82
N VAL A 332 -4.40 21.64 -0.90
CA VAL A 332 -4.30 20.20 -1.22
C VAL A 332 -5.60 19.51 -0.80
N ARG A 333 -6.19 18.73 -1.71
CA ARG A 333 -7.39 17.91 -1.43
C ARG A 333 -7.24 16.49 -1.96
N LEU A 334 -8.06 15.57 -1.47
CA LEU A 334 -8.20 14.24 -2.04
C LEU A 334 -9.30 14.21 -3.09
N ARG A 335 -9.00 13.63 -4.25
CA ARG A 335 -9.92 13.39 -5.36
C ARG A 335 -9.96 11.89 -5.65
N ASP A 336 -11.09 11.39 -6.15
CA ASP A 336 -11.19 9.99 -6.57
C ASP A 336 -10.05 9.65 -7.55
N ARG A 337 -9.35 8.54 -7.30
CA ARG A 337 -8.17 8.15 -8.08
C ARG A 337 -8.50 7.98 -9.56
N ASN A 338 -9.71 7.51 -9.90
CA ASN A 338 -10.13 7.31 -11.28
C ASN A 338 -10.27 8.62 -12.05
N GLU A 339 -10.52 9.72 -11.33
CA GLU A 339 -10.65 11.04 -11.92
C GLU A 339 -9.30 11.75 -12.15
N VAL A 340 -8.20 11.12 -11.73
CA VAL A 340 -6.84 11.63 -11.92
C VAL A 340 -6.12 10.74 -12.95
N PRO A 341 -6.05 11.13 -14.24
CA PRO A 341 -5.61 10.25 -15.32
C PRO A 341 -4.24 9.60 -15.11
N ALA A 342 -3.27 10.34 -14.54
CA ALA A 342 -1.94 9.84 -14.24
C ALA A 342 -1.90 8.79 -13.10
N ALA A 343 -2.94 8.73 -12.26
CA ALA A 343 -3.04 7.84 -11.11
C ALA A 343 -4.08 6.72 -11.28
N ALA A 344 -5.01 6.85 -12.23
CA ALA A 344 -6.19 5.99 -12.39
C ALA A 344 -5.87 4.50 -12.56
N SER A 345 -4.77 4.17 -13.23
CA SER A 345 -4.35 2.78 -13.47
C SER A 345 -3.32 2.25 -12.45
N LEU A 346 -2.95 3.05 -11.45
CA LEU A 346 -1.89 2.72 -10.49
C LEU A 346 -2.48 2.21 -9.18
N TRP A 347 -2.43 0.88 -9.00
CA TRP A 347 -2.95 0.15 -7.84
C TRP A 347 -1.89 -0.71 -7.14
#